data_AF-A0A384BNF6-F1
#
_entry.id   AF-A0A384BNF6-F1
#
_cell.length_a   1.000
_cell.length_b   1.000
_cell.length_c   1.000
_cell.angle_alpha   90.00
_cell.angle_beta   90.00
_cell.angle_gamma   90.00
#
_symmetry.space_group_name_H-M   'P 1'
#
loop_
_entity.id
_entity.type
_entity.pdbx_description
1 polymer ?
#
loop_
_entity_poly.entity_id
_entity_poly.type
_entity_poly.pdbx_seq_one_letter_code
_entity_poly.pdbx_strand_id
1 'polypeptide(L)'
;MDLCDSPFYVRGQQVRDTRLPVSKCHRAALVSAVCSVLFLLIVLTGVLCHRFHGLWYLKMMWAWLQAKRKPRKAPAGDVCYDAFVSYSECDSYWVENLMVQELEHFNPPFKLCLHKRDFVPSKWIIDNIIDSIEKSHKTIFVLSENFVKSEWCKYELDFSHFRLFDENNDAAILILLEPIEKKAIPQQEVFELKNNSSF
;
A
#
# COMPACT_ATOMS: atom_id res chain seq x y z
N MET A 1 -35.54 18.32 77.67
CA MET A 1 -36.07 18.95 76.44
C MET A 1 -34.97 18.84 75.41
N ASP A 2 -35.13 17.98 74.41
CA ASP A 2 -34.09 17.76 73.41
C ASP A 2 -34.08 18.93 72.42
N LEU A 3 -33.00 19.70 72.44
CA LEU A 3 -32.76 20.87 71.60
C LEU A 3 -31.73 20.52 70.52
N CYS A 4 -31.92 21.06 69.32
CA CYS A 4 -30.98 20.86 68.22
C CYS A 4 -29.65 21.59 68.48
N ASP A 5 -28.53 20.87 68.40
CA ASP A 5 -27.16 21.43 68.51
C ASP A 5 -26.51 21.72 67.13
N SER A 6 -27.01 21.08 66.08
CA SER A 6 -26.56 21.22 64.69
C SER A 6 -27.73 20.97 63.73
N PRO A 7 -27.81 21.64 62.55
CA PRO A 7 -26.94 22.71 62.00
C PRO A 7 -27.23 24.11 62.57
N PHE A 8 -26.27 25.05 62.43
CA PHE A 8 -26.24 26.38 63.09
C PHE A 8 -27.51 27.24 62.93
N TYR A 9 -28.26 27.05 61.85
CA TYR A 9 -29.47 27.83 61.55
C TYR A 9 -30.74 27.33 62.26
N VAL A 10 -30.70 26.20 62.98
CA VAL A 10 -31.80 25.67 63.83
C VAL A 10 -31.33 25.40 65.26
N ARG A 11 -30.16 25.92 65.64
CA ARG A 11 -29.54 25.70 66.94
C ARG A 11 -30.40 26.33 68.05
N GLY A 12 -30.80 25.52 69.03
CA GLY A 12 -31.64 25.96 70.15
C GLY A 12 -33.16 25.88 69.92
N GLN A 13 -33.63 25.29 68.81
CA GLN A 13 -35.05 24.95 68.63
C GLN A 13 -35.35 23.53 69.13
N GLN A 14 -36.61 23.29 69.53
CA GLN A 14 -37.07 22.00 70.03
C GLN A 14 -37.20 20.99 68.88
N VAL A 15 -36.64 19.79 69.05
CA VAL A 15 -36.53 18.76 68.00
C VAL A 15 -37.90 18.32 67.43
N ARG A 16 -38.99 18.49 68.18
CA ARG A 16 -40.35 18.11 67.76
C ARG A 16 -40.99 19.07 66.75
N ASP A 17 -40.56 20.33 66.74
CA ASP A 17 -41.17 21.38 65.91
C ASP A 17 -40.39 21.66 64.61
N THR A 18 -39.22 21.05 64.43
CA THR A 18 -38.33 21.31 63.30
C THR A 18 -38.50 20.26 62.19
N ARG A 19 -39.39 20.54 61.22
CA ARG A 19 -39.45 19.77 59.96
C ARG A 19 -38.41 20.30 58.97
N LEU A 20 -37.23 19.71 58.92
CA LEU A 20 -36.21 20.06 57.93
C LEU A 20 -36.65 19.63 56.51
N PRO A 21 -36.46 20.49 55.48
CA PRO A 21 -36.86 20.17 54.11
C PRO A 21 -35.95 19.07 53.52
N VAL A 22 -36.57 17.98 53.07
CA VAL A 22 -35.93 16.79 52.44
C VAL A 22 -34.98 17.17 51.28
N SER A 23 -35.19 18.32 50.67
CA SER A 23 -34.37 18.88 49.58
C SER A 23 -32.92 19.21 49.97
N LYS A 24 -32.58 19.40 51.25
CA LYS A 24 -31.17 19.54 51.68
C LYS A 24 -30.46 18.20 51.82
N CYS A 25 -31.13 17.15 52.31
CA CYS A 25 -30.59 15.78 52.36
C CYS A 25 -30.38 15.22 50.96
N HIS A 26 -31.32 15.46 50.04
CA HIS A 26 -31.24 14.95 48.68
C HIS A 26 -30.37 15.81 47.74
N ARG A 27 -30.03 17.05 48.12
CA ARG A 27 -29.20 17.94 47.28
C ARG A 27 -27.82 17.36 47.00
N ALA A 28 -27.15 16.81 48.02
CA ALA A 28 -25.85 16.15 47.84
C ALA A 28 -25.96 14.90 46.96
N ALA A 29 -27.04 14.11 47.13
CA ALA A 29 -27.32 12.95 46.30
C ALA A 29 -27.60 13.33 44.83
N LEU A 30 -28.36 14.41 44.59
CA LEU A 30 -28.62 14.94 43.26
C LEU A 30 -27.34 15.44 42.59
N VAL A 31 -26.50 16.20 43.31
CA VAL A 31 -25.22 16.68 42.78
C VAL A 31 -24.32 15.50 42.44
N SER A 32 -24.22 14.50 43.31
CA SER A 32 -23.44 13.29 43.04
C SER A 32 -23.97 12.54 41.82
N ALA A 33 -25.29 12.35 41.70
CA ALA A 33 -25.91 11.69 40.55
C ALA A 33 -25.64 12.46 39.24
N VAL A 34 -25.77 13.79 39.26
CA VAL A 34 -25.48 14.63 38.09
C VAL A 34 -24.00 14.53 37.71
N CYS A 35 -23.08 14.59 38.66
CA CYS A 35 -21.64 14.44 38.41
C CYS A 35 -21.30 13.06 37.81
N SER A 36 -21.91 11.99 38.33
CA SER A 36 -21.73 10.63 37.78
C SER A 36 -22.24 10.52 36.36
N VAL A 37 -23.41 11.10 36.05
CA VAL A 37 -23.96 11.10 34.68
C VAL A 37 -23.06 11.88 33.73
N LEU A 38 -22.58 13.07 34.13
CA LEU A 38 -21.66 13.87 33.31
C LEU A 38 -20.35 13.13 33.05
N PHE A 39 -19.79 12.46 34.05
CA PHE A 39 -18.59 11.66 33.88
C PHE A 39 -18.80 10.51 32.88
N LEU A 40 -19.92 9.79 32.99
CA LEU A 40 -20.27 8.72 32.04
C LEU A 40 -20.43 9.26 30.61
N LEU A 41 -21.02 10.44 30.44
CA LEU A 41 -21.16 11.08 29.13
C LEU A 41 -19.79 11.48 28.54
N ILE A 42 -18.88 12.01 29.36
CA ILE A 42 -17.52 12.35 28.92
C ILE A 42 -16.76 11.09 28.50
N VAL A 43 -16.83 10.02 29.29
CA VAL A 43 -16.19 8.74 28.96
C VAL A 43 -16.79 8.16 27.68
N LEU A 44 -18.12 8.15 27.54
CA LEU A 44 -18.81 7.67 26.34
C LEU A 44 -18.39 8.46 25.10
N THR A 45 -18.34 9.78 25.20
CA THR A 45 -17.91 10.66 24.10
C THR A 45 -16.45 10.42 23.73
N GLY A 46 -15.56 10.29 24.72
CA GLY A 46 -14.15 9.96 24.50
C GLY A 46 -13.97 8.61 23.82
N VAL A 47 -14.72 7.59 24.23
CA VAL A 47 -14.70 6.26 23.61
C VAL A 47 -15.23 6.30 22.18
N LEU A 48 -16.33 7.00 21.92
CA LEU A 48 -16.87 7.18 20.57
C LEU A 48 -15.86 7.91 19.68
N CYS A 49 -15.30 9.03 20.14
CA CYS A 49 -14.27 9.76 19.42
C CYS A 49 -13.05 8.89 19.13
N HIS A 50 -12.55 8.13 20.11
CA HIS A 50 -11.41 7.23 19.91
C HIS A 50 -11.74 6.12 18.90
N ARG A 51 -12.94 5.54 18.97
CA ARG A 51 -13.35 4.46 18.07
C ARG A 51 -13.58 4.96 16.65
N PHE A 52 -14.22 6.11 16.46
CA PHE A 52 -14.42 6.72 15.15
C PHE A 52 -13.11 7.24 14.55
N HIS A 53 -12.26 7.90 15.34
CA HIS A 53 -10.96 8.39 14.87
C HIS A 53 -10.01 7.23 14.55
N GLY A 54 -9.99 6.18 15.36
CA GLY A 54 -9.23 4.96 15.09
C GLY A 54 -9.70 4.24 13.82
N LEU A 55 -11.02 4.11 13.61
CA LEU A 55 -11.57 3.52 12.38
C LEU A 55 -11.28 4.37 11.14
N TRP A 56 -11.36 5.70 11.26
CA TRP A 56 -11.03 6.62 10.17
C TRP A 56 -9.54 6.56 9.82
N TYR A 57 -8.68 6.56 10.83
CA TYR A 57 -7.22 6.44 10.64
C TYR A 57 -6.85 5.09 10.04
N LEU A 58 -7.44 3.99 10.52
CA LEU A 58 -7.22 2.67 9.93
C LEU A 58 -7.69 2.63 8.47
N LYS A 59 -8.86 3.18 8.16
CA LYS A 59 -9.37 3.27 6.78
C LYS A 59 -8.46 4.12 5.88
N MET A 60 -7.96 5.25 6.38
CA MET A 60 -7.01 6.10 5.66
C MET A 60 -5.68 5.38 5.44
N MET A 61 -5.16 4.69 6.45
CA MET A 61 -3.94 3.90 6.36
C MET A 61 -4.09 2.76 5.34
N TRP A 62 -5.23 2.06 5.32
CA TRP A 62 -5.55 1.05 4.32
C TRP A 62 -5.67 1.65 2.91
N ALA A 63 -6.32 2.81 2.76
CA ALA A 63 -6.42 3.50 1.48
C ALA A 63 -5.05 3.98 0.96
N TRP A 64 -4.19 4.45 1.87
CA TRP A 64 -2.84 4.89 1.55
C TRP A 64 -1.92 3.70 1.19
N LEU A 65 -2.04 2.58 1.91
CA LEU A 65 -1.36 1.33 1.58
C LEU A 65 -1.82 0.80 0.21
N GLN A 66 -3.12 0.86 -0.09
CA GLN A 66 -3.63 0.51 -1.41
C GLN A 66 -3.15 1.48 -2.50
N ALA A 67 -3.10 2.78 -2.22
CA ALA A 67 -2.59 3.78 -3.17
C ALA A 67 -1.09 3.60 -3.47
N LYS A 68 -0.29 3.21 -2.46
CA LYS A 68 1.12 2.84 -2.65
C LYS A 68 1.30 1.53 -3.39
N ARG A 69 0.47 0.52 -3.09
CA ARG A 69 0.53 -0.79 -3.75
C ARG A 69 -0.13 -0.84 -5.11
N LYS A 70 -0.96 0.14 -5.48
CA LYS A 70 -1.62 0.14 -6.78
C LYS A 70 -0.56 0.60 -7.79
N PRO A 71 0.00 -0.31 -8.62
CA PRO A 71 0.82 0.14 -9.73
C PRO A 71 0.01 1.16 -10.50
N ARG A 72 0.67 2.24 -10.91
CA ARG A 72 0.05 3.35 -11.62
C ARG A 72 -0.54 2.76 -12.90
N LYS A 73 -1.82 2.37 -12.86
CA LYS A 73 -2.50 1.81 -14.03
C LYS A 73 -2.38 2.88 -15.10
N ALA A 74 -1.59 2.59 -16.13
CA ALA A 74 -1.57 3.39 -17.34
C ALA A 74 -3.03 3.60 -17.77
N PRO A 75 -3.40 4.82 -18.22
CA PRO A 75 -4.76 5.11 -18.62
C PRO A 75 -5.25 4.00 -19.55
N ALA A 76 -6.44 3.46 -19.25
CA ALA A 76 -7.00 2.22 -19.79
C ALA A 76 -7.35 2.26 -21.29
N GLY A 77 -6.72 3.14 -22.07
CA GLY A 77 -7.02 3.39 -23.47
C GLY A 77 -6.21 2.56 -24.47
N ASP A 78 -5.03 2.02 -24.10
CA ASP A 78 -4.13 1.44 -25.13
C ASP A 78 -3.30 0.21 -24.67
N VAL A 79 -3.51 -0.30 -23.46
CA VAL A 79 -2.82 -1.52 -22.99
C VAL A 79 -3.43 -2.74 -23.66
N CYS A 80 -2.68 -3.34 -24.59
CA CYS A 80 -3.12 -4.47 -25.42
C CYS A 80 -2.60 -5.82 -24.90
N TYR A 81 -1.53 -5.79 -24.09
CA TYR A 81 -0.80 -6.97 -23.64
C TYR A 81 -0.71 -7.05 -22.12
N ASP A 82 -0.70 -8.26 -21.58
CA ASP A 82 -0.48 -8.52 -20.16
C ASP A 82 0.99 -8.35 -19.79
N ALA A 83 1.90 -8.77 -20.68
CA ALA A 83 3.32 -8.53 -20.50
C ALA A 83 4.08 -8.38 -21.83
N PHE A 84 5.09 -7.51 -21.85
CA PHE A 84 6.13 -7.47 -22.86
C PHE A 84 7.30 -8.35 -22.42
N VAL A 85 7.86 -9.18 -23.31
CA VAL A 85 9.00 -10.05 -22.99
C VAL A 85 10.22 -9.64 -23.81
N SER A 86 11.30 -9.30 -23.12
CA SER A 86 12.61 -8.95 -23.66
C SER A 86 13.60 -10.07 -23.40
N TYR A 87 14.23 -10.60 -24.46
CA TYR A 87 15.14 -11.74 -24.41
C TYR A 87 16.24 -11.63 -25.47
N SER A 88 17.32 -12.40 -25.32
CA SER A 88 18.36 -12.48 -26.35
C SER A 88 17.93 -13.45 -27.45
N GLU A 89 18.36 -13.22 -28.69
CA GLU A 89 18.05 -14.15 -29.78
C GLU A 89 18.56 -15.58 -29.52
N CYS A 90 19.67 -15.71 -28.78
CA CYS A 90 20.20 -17.00 -28.35
C CYS A 90 19.23 -17.78 -27.45
N ASP A 91 18.35 -17.08 -26.73
CA ASP A 91 17.39 -17.66 -25.78
C ASP A 91 15.99 -17.81 -26.37
N SER A 92 15.81 -17.43 -27.65
CA SER A 92 14.53 -17.46 -28.36
C SER A 92 13.82 -18.82 -28.29
N TYR A 93 14.58 -19.92 -28.42
CA TYR A 93 14.02 -21.26 -28.35
C TYR A 93 13.33 -21.53 -27.01
N TRP A 94 13.96 -21.13 -25.89
CA TRP A 94 13.40 -21.35 -24.56
C TRP A 94 12.20 -20.44 -24.31
N VAL A 95 12.28 -19.17 -24.73
CA VAL A 95 11.19 -18.20 -24.54
C VAL A 95 9.96 -18.59 -25.36
N GLU A 96 10.14 -18.81 -26.67
CA GLU A 96 9.01 -19.03 -27.58
C GLU A 96 8.38 -20.43 -27.43
N ASN A 97 9.18 -21.46 -27.12
CA ASN A 97 8.64 -22.83 -27.00
C ASN A 97 8.27 -23.21 -25.57
N LEU A 98 8.93 -22.67 -24.53
CA LEU A 98 8.65 -23.06 -23.16
C LEU A 98 7.79 -22.00 -22.47
N MET A 99 8.31 -20.77 -22.36
CA MET A 99 7.65 -19.71 -21.60
C MET A 99 6.33 -19.26 -22.24
N VAL A 100 6.35 -18.99 -23.55
CA VAL A 100 5.15 -18.54 -24.29
C VAL A 100 4.11 -19.65 -24.34
N GLN A 101 4.51 -20.92 -24.52
CA GLN A 101 3.57 -22.03 -24.48
C GLN A 101 2.86 -22.12 -23.12
N GLU A 102 3.60 -22.10 -22.01
CA GLU A 102 3.01 -22.20 -20.67
C GLU A 102 2.10 -21.01 -20.33
N LEU A 103 2.44 -19.79 -20.77
CA LEU A 103 1.69 -18.57 -20.45
C LEU A 103 0.48 -18.34 -21.38
N GLU A 104 0.62 -18.58 -22.68
CA GLU A 104 -0.48 -18.41 -23.65
C GLU A 104 -1.46 -19.60 -23.60
N HIS A 105 -1.04 -20.81 -23.19
CA HIS A 105 -1.93 -21.96 -22.99
C HIS A 105 -2.51 -22.08 -21.57
N PHE A 106 -2.13 -21.17 -20.67
CA PHE A 106 -2.74 -21.09 -19.34
C PHE A 106 -4.23 -20.73 -19.45
N ASN A 107 -5.02 -21.02 -18.41
CA ASN A 107 -6.44 -20.69 -18.41
C ASN A 107 -6.78 -19.80 -17.18
N PRO A 108 -7.01 -18.48 -17.36
CA PRO A 108 -7.10 -17.75 -18.63
C PRO A 108 -5.75 -17.50 -19.33
N PRO A 109 -5.72 -17.36 -20.67
CA PRO A 109 -4.49 -17.16 -21.43
C PRO A 109 -3.94 -15.76 -21.26
N PHE A 110 -2.62 -15.64 -21.11
CA PHE A 110 -1.94 -14.35 -21.08
C PHE A 110 -1.62 -13.85 -22.50
N LYS A 111 -1.78 -12.56 -22.75
CA LYS A 111 -1.35 -11.91 -24.00
C LYS A 111 0.06 -11.37 -23.85
N LEU A 112 1.01 -11.98 -24.55
CA LEU A 112 2.41 -11.57 -24.52
C LEU A 112 2.78 -10.77 -25.78
N CYS A 113 3.53 -9.69 -25.59
CA CYS A 113 4.18 -8.95 -26.67
C CYS A 113 5.64 -9.41 -26.76
N LEU A 114 6.04 -9.95 -27.92
CA LEU A 114 7.39 -10.43 -28.18
C LEU A 114 8.11 -9.50 -29.15
N HIS A 115 9.33 -9.10 -28.81
CA HIS A 115 10.09 -8.17 -29.63
C HIS A 115 10.39 -8.68 -31.05
N LYS A 116 10.46 -10.00 -31.27
CA LYS A 116 10.66 -10.58 -32.60
C LYS A 116 9.39 -10.72 -33.43
N ARG A 117 8.22 -10.86 -32.79
CA ARG A 117 6.94 -11.14 -33.49
C ARG A 117 6.17 -9.87 -33.79
N ASP A 118 6.14 -8.95 -32.83
CA ASP A 118 5.14 -7.88 -32.78
C ASP A 118 5.72 -6.50 -33.10
N PHE A 119 7.03 -6.41 -33.41
CA PHE A 119 7.70 -5.15 -33.74
C PHE A 119 7.40 -4.70 -35.16
N VAL A 120 7.15 -3.40 -35.30
CA VAL A 120 6.85 -2.79 -36.60
C VAL A 120 8.18 -2.48 -37.31
N PRO A 121 8.44 -3.06 -38.50
CA PRO A 121 9.73 -2.93 -39.19
C PRO A 121 10.04 -1.51 -39.72
N SER A 122 9.09 -0.58 -39.65
CA SER A 122 9.26 0.82 -40.09
C SER A 122 9.63 1.80 -38.97
N LYS A 123 9.78 1.34 -37.72
CA LYS A 123 10.13 2.17 -36.56
C LYS A 123 11.52 1.81 -36.03
N TRP A 124 12.15 2.74 -35.31
CA TRP A 124 13.42 2.46 -34.62
C TRP A 124 13.21 1.36 -33.58
N ILE A 125 14.25 0.55 -33.33
CA ILE A 125 14.16 -0.57 -32.40
C ILE A 125 13.78 -0.11 -30.98
N ILE A 126 14.33 1.04 -30.56
CA ILE A 126 14.07 1.64 -29.25
C ILE A 126 12.62 2.12 -29.16
N ASP A 127 12.10 2.80 -30.17
CA ASP A 127 10.70 3.24 -30.20
C ASP A 127 9.72 2.05 -30.11
N ASN A 128 10.02 0.95 -30.80
CA ASN A 128 9.22 -0.27 -30.70
C ASN A 128 9.24 -0.86 -29.28
N ILE A 129 10.40 -0.85 -28.62
CA ILE A 129 10.55 -1.30 -27.23
C ILE A 129 9.70 -0.42 -26.32
N ILE A 130 9.81 0.90 -26.45
CA ILE A 130 9.05 1.87 -25.64
C ILE A 130 7.55 1.67 -25.84
N ASP A 131 7.09 1.64 -27.09
CA ASP A 131 5.68 1.41 -27.43
C ASP A 131 5.17 0.08 -26.83
N SER A 132 5.99 -0.97 -26.86
CA SER A 132 5.62 -2.29 -26.35
C SER A 132 5.53 -2.31 -24.82
N ILE A 133 6.41 -1.57 -24.14
CA ILE A 133 6.38 -1.36 -22.69
C ILE A 133 5.12 -0.57 -22.30
N GLU A 134 4.81 0.52 -23.00
CA GLU A 134 3.62 1.35 -22.70
C GLU A 134 2.30 0.60 -22.96
N LYS A 135 2.29 -0.29 -23.95
CA LYS A 135 1.13 -1.13 -24.30
C LYS A 135 1.02 -2.41 -23.46
N SER A 136 1.92 -2.62 -22.51
CA SER A 136 1.94 -3.81 -21.65
C SER A 136 1.75 -3.47 -20.17
N HIS A 137 1.07 -4.34 -19.44
CA HIS A 137 0.89 -4.16 -17.99
C HIS A 137 2.19 -4.40 -17.20
N LYS A 138 3.01 -5.34 -17.67
CA LYS A 138 4.31 -5.68 -17.09
C LYS A 138 5.35 -5.87 -18.17
N THR A 139 6.61 -5.75 -17.81
CA THR A 139 7.76 -6.03 -18.67
C THR A 139 8.58 -7.14 -18.04
N ILE A 140 8.82 -8.22 -18.78
CA ILE A 140 9.59 -9.37 -18.36
C ILE A 140 10.93 -9.34 -19.07
N PHE A 141 12.03 -9.35 -18.31
CA PHE A 141 13.39 -9.43 -18.82
C PHE A 141 13.93 -10.84 -18.56
N VAL A 142 14.24 -11.57 -19.64
CA VAL A 142 14.89 -12.89 -19.56
C VAL A 142 16.39 -12.67 -19.56
N LEU A 143 16.98 -12.72 -18.37
CA LEU A 143 18.39 -12.48 -18.14
C LEU A 143 19.20 -13.75 -18.41
N SER A 144 20.10 -13.65 -19.38
CA SER A 144 21.18 -14.60 -19.68
C SER A 144 22.50 -13.84 -19.87
N GLU A 145 23.63 -14.54 -19.94
CA GLU A 145 24.89 -13.88 -20.32
C GLU A 145 24.81 -13.20 -21.69
N ASN A 146 24.08 -13.81 -22.62
CA ASN A 146 23.89 -13.28 -23.97
C ASN A 146 23.05 -12.00 -23.94
N PHE A 147 22.00 -11.98 -23.11
CA PHE A 147 21.16 -10.81 -22.92
C PHE A 147 21.95 -9.61 -22.40
N VAL A 148 22.80 -9.82 -21.39
CA VAL A 148 23.62 -8.75 -20.80
C VAL A 148 24.64 -8.21 -21.80
N LYS A 149 25.21 -9.07 -22.66
CA LYS A 149 26.22 -8.65 -23.65
C LYS A 149 25.61 -7.94 -24.87
N SER A 150 24.41 -8.34 -25.32
CA SER A 150 23.83 -7.85 -26.58
C SER A 150 22.69 -6.84 -26.42
N GLU A 151 21.73 -7.14 -25.54
CA GLU A 151 20.48 -6.40 -25.44
C GLU A 151 20.53 -5.32 -24.35
N TRP A 152 21.19 -5.60 -23.22
CA TRP A 152 21.25 -4.70 -22.07
C TRP A 152 21.73 -3.29 -22.42
N CYS A 153 22.73 -3.18 -23.31
CA CYS A 153 23.28 -1.90 -23.73
C CYS A 153 22.21 -0.99 -24.37
N LYS A 154 21.20 -1.55 -25.05
CA LYS A 154 20.08 -0.79 -25.61
C LYS A 154 19.18 -0.23 -24.52
N TYR A 155 19.01 -0.97 -23.42
CA TYR A 155 18.17 -0.55 -22.30
C TYR A 155 18.89 0.39 -21.35
N GLU A 156 20.21 0.24 -21.14
CA GLU A 156 20.98 1.04 -20.17
C GLU A 156 20.88 2.54 -20.40
N LEU A 157 20.92 2.98 -21.67
CA LEU A 157 20.83 4.40 -22.03
C LEU A 157 19.43 4.99 -21.76
N ASP A 158 18.38 4.20 -21.99
CA ASP A 158 16.98 4.64 -21.85
C ASP A 158 16.38 4.28 -20.47
N PHE A 159 17.07 3.49 -19.66
CA PHE A 159 16.66 3.03 -18.33
C PHE A 159 16.30 4.18 -17.40
N SER A 160 17.09 5.26 -17.48
CA SER A 160 16.89 6.47 -16.66
C SER A 160 15.55 7.17 -16.93
N HIS A 161 14.99 7.00 -18.13
CA HIS A 161 13.75 7.65 -18.54
C HIS A 161 12.50 6.90 -18.09
N PHE A 162 12.53 5.56 -18.06
CA PHE A 162 11.30 4.76 -17.92
C PHE A 162 10.96 4.27 -16.50
N ARG A 163 11.80 4.54 -15.49
CA ARG A 163 11.54 4.13 -14.08
C ARG A 163 11.04 2.67 -13.95
N LEU A 164 11.51 1.79 -14.84
CA LEU A 164 11.00 0.41 -14.96
C LEU A 164 11.30 -0.42 -13.73
N PHE A 165 12.38 -0.07 -13.04
CA PHE A 165 12.86 -0.73 -11.82
C PHE A 165 12.83 0.20 -10.60
N ASP A 166 12.15 1.34 -10.69
CA ASP A 166 11.96 2.20 -9.52
C ASP A 166 11.25 1.36 -8.45
N GLU A 167 11.80 1.30 -7.23
CA GLU A 167 11.38 0.38 -6.15
C GLU A 167 9.88 0.40 -5.83
N ASN A 168 9.16 1.41 -6.31
CA ASN A 168 7.73 1.59 -6.11
C ASN A 168 6.87 1.22 -7.35
N ASN A 169 7.46 0.60 -8.37
CA ASN A 169 6.80 0.25 -9.62
C ASN A 169 6.99 -1.25 -9.92
N ASP A 170 5.97 -2.08 -9.59
CA ASP A 170 5.93 -3.53 -9.87
C ASP A 170 5.78 -3.86 -11.38
N ALA A 171 6.32 -3.00 -12.25
CA ALA A 171 6.18 -3.07 -13.69
C ALA A 171 7.19 -4.04 -14.31
N ALA A 172 8.42 -4.15 -13.77
CA ALA A 172 9.43 -5.07 -14.30
C ALA A 172 9.51 -6.40 -13.52
N ILE A 173 9.66 -7.51 -14.25
CA ILE A 173 9.92 -8.86 -13.74
C ILE A 173 11.22 -9.36 -14.36
N LEU A 174 12.17 -9.79 -13.54
CA LEU A 174 13.44 -10.36 -13.99
C LEU A 174 13.39 -11.88 -13.86
N ILE A 175 13.58 -12.60 -14.97
CA ILE A 175 13.70 -14.06 -14.99
C ILE A 175 15.16 -14.40 -15.29
N LEU A 176 15.83 -15.04 -14.35
CA LEU A 176 17.21 -15.48 -14.55
C LEU A 176 17.21 -16.86 -15.20
N LEU A 177 17.60 -16.92 -16.48
CA LEU A 177 17.68 -18.17 -17.23
C LEU A 177 18.98 -18.92 -16.92
N GLU A 178 20.08 -18.18 -16.75
CA GLU A 178 21.40 -18.71 -16.44
C GLU A 178 22.02 -17.89 -15.29
N PRO A 179 22.84 -18.50 -14.41
CA PRO A 179 23.49 -17.77 -13.33
C PRO A 179 24.51 -16.77 -13.88
N ILE A 180 24.15 -15.48 -13.92
CA ILE A 180 25.03 -14.41 -14.36
C ILE A 180 25.99 -14.02 -13.24
N GLU A 181 27.28 -13.95 -13.55
CA GLU A 181 28.25 -13.37 -12.63
C GLU A 181 27.91 -11.90 -12.34
N LYS A 182 27.72 -11.55 -11.06
CA LYS A 182 27.37 -10.20 -10.60
C LYS A 182 28.33 -9.07 -11.02
N LYS A 183 29.47 -9.41 -11.63
CA LYS A 183 30.45 -8.48 -12.19
C LYS A 183 30.13 -8.05 -13.63
N ALA A 184 29.30 -8.81 -14.34
CA ALA A 184 28.88 -8.50 -15.71
C ALA A 184 27.69 -7.53 -15.76
N ILE A 185 26.98 -7.36 -14.64
CA ILE A 185 25.90 -6.38 -14.48
C ILE A 185 26.53 -5.02 -14.16
N PRO A 186 26.26 -3.95 -14.92
CA PRO A 186 26.79 -2.62 -14.64
C PRO A 186 26.52 -2.22 -13.18
N GLN A 187 27.53 -1.64 -12.52
CA GLN A 187 27.60 -1.49 -11.06
C GLN A 187 26.47 -0.67 -10.42
N GLN A 188 25.63 0.02 -11.20
CA GLN A 188 24.47 0.75 -10.69
C GLN A 188 23.38 -0.16 -10.11
N GLU A 189 23.19 -1.37 -10.65
CA GLU A 189 22.13 -2.29 -10.17
C GLU A 189 22.54 -3.11 -8.94
N VAL A 190 23.85 -3.40 -8.81
CA VAL A 190 24.38 -4.09 -7.63
C VAL A 190 24.32 -3.21 -6.38
N PHE A 191 24.33 -1.88 -6.55
CA PHE A 191 24.23 -0.94 -5.44
C PHE A 191 22.81 -0.89 -4.84
N GLU A 192 21.77 -0.99 -5.67
CA GLU A 192 20.38 -1.02 -5.20
C GLU A 192 20.02 -2.36 -4.54
N LEU A 193 20.46 -3.50 -5.11
CA LEU A 193 20.21 -4.82 -4.50
C LEU A 193 20.90 -5.00 -3.13
N LYS A 194 22.08 -4.40 -2.95
CA LYS A 194 22.84 -4.54 -1.69
C LYS A 194 22.33 -3.62 -0.57
N ASN A 195 21.70 -2.50 -0.93
CA ASN A 195 21.15 -1.57 0.06
C ASN A 195 19.81 -2.06 0.65
N ASN A 196 19.13 -2.98 -0.03
CA ASN A 196 17.82 -3.52 0.38
C ASN A 196 17.91 -4.91 1.07
N SER A 197 19.12 -5.40 1.39
CA SER A 197 19.33 -6.62 2.18
C SER A 197 19.65 -6.35 3.66
N SER A 198 19.59 -5.08 4.10
CA SER A 198 20.07 -4.64 5.42
C SER A 198 18.96 -4.03 6.31
N PHE A 199 17.71 -4.47 6.14
CA PHE A 199 16.62 -4.24 7.09
C PHE A 199 15.76 -5.49 7.28
#